data_AF-A0A938KZ04-F1
#
_entry.id   AF-A0A938KZ04-F1
#
_cell.length_a   1.000
_cell.length_b   1.000
_cell.length_c   1.000
_cell.angle_alpha   90.00
_cell.angle_beta   90.00
_cell.angle_gamma   90.00
#
_symmetry.space_group_name_H-M   'P 1'
#
loop_
_entity.id
_entity.type
_entity.pdbx_description
1 polymer ?
#
loop_
_entity_poly.entity_id
_entity_poly.type
_entity_poly.pdbx_seq_one_letter_code
_entity_poly.pdbx_strand_id
1 'polypeptide(L)'
;MAIVAGVYRRAAEERAAEAVGLHGEGRYALAHYVAGLAVECMLRAYRVRVDPQFDSRHDLRELCRAARFYQFLPTEDAPRVSAALAVVADRWRNDHRYRDERELRHWLKDLGRDRHVRGDILKHSSREIVNAAVVVVTAGGVRWESGS
;
A
#
# COMPACT_ATOMS: atom_id res chain seq x y z
N MET A 1 10.70 -22.71 0.95
CA MET A 1 11.77 -21.71 1.06
C MET A 1 11.16 -20.43 1.62
N ALA A 2 11.62 -19.92 2.77
CA ALA A 2 11.07 -18.69 3.32
C ALA A 2 11.40 -17.52 2.38
N ILE A 3 10.41 -16.66 2.11
CA ILE A 3 10.63 -15.45 1.31
C ILE A 3 11.48 -14.49 2.15
N VAL A 4 12.72 -14.24 1.72
CA VAL A 4 13.63 -13.34 2.42
C VAL A 4 13.21 -11.88 2.25
N ALA A 5 13.56 -11.03 3.22
CA ALA A 5 13.10 -9.65 3.32
C ALA A 5 13.31 -8.82 2.03
N GLY A 6 14.43 -9.03 1.33
CA GLY A 6 14.74 -8.34 0.08
C GLY A 6 13.81 -8.70 -1.09
N VAL A 7 13.20 -9.88 -1.09
CA VAL A 7 12.21 -10.28 -2.11
C VAL A 7 10.92 -9.46 -1.94
N TYR A 8 10.46 -9.29 -0.70
CA TYR A 8 9.30 -8.44 -0.40
C TYR A 8 9.53 -6.99 -0.80
N ARG A 9 10.73 -6.45 -0.53
CA ARG A 9 11.09 -5.08 -0.93
C ARG A 9 11.05 -4.88 -2.45
N ARG A 10 11.70 -5.76 -3.22
CA ARG A 10 11.66 -5.70 -4.69
C ARG A 10 10.24 -5.82 -5.23
N ALA A 11 9.47 -6.76 -4.69
CA ALA A 11 8.07 -6.91 -5.07
C ALA A 11 7.28 -5.62 -4.78
N ALA A 12 7.52 -4.93 -3.66
CA ALA A 12 6.87 -3.66 -3.36
C ALA A 12 7.17 -2.59 -4.41
N GLU A 13 8.43 -2.45 -4.82
CA GLU A 13 8.87 -1.48 -5.84
C GLU A 13 8.23 -1.78 -7.21
N GLU A 14 8.25 -3.06 -7.64
CA GLU A 14 7.61 -3.50 -8.88
C GLU A 14 6.11 -3.25 -8.87
N ARG A 15 5.41 -3.65 -7.80
CA ARG A 15 3.96 -3.46 -7.69
C ARG A 15 3.60 -1.97 -7.64
N ALA A 16 4.40 -1.12 -7.01
CA ALA A 16 4.15 0.33 -7.01
C ALA A 16 4.24 0.91 -8.44
N ALA A 17 5.25 0.51 -9.21
CA ALA A 17 5.40 0.92 -10.61
C ALA A 17 4.25 0.39 -11.50
N GLU A 18 3.86 -0.87 -11.33
CA GLU A 18 2.71 -1.47 -12.02
C GLU A 18 1.41 -0.74 -11.69
N ALA A 19 1.18 -0.37 -10.43
CA ALA A 19 -0.02 0.35 -10.03
C ALA A 19 -0.13 1.72 -10.73
N VAL A 20 0.98 2.41 -10.94
CA VAL A 20 1.05 3.66 -11.72
C VAL A 20 0.69 3.40 -13.19
N GLY A 21 1.28 2.38 -13.81
CA GLY A 21 0.98 2.00 -15.20
C GLY A 21 -0.50 1.67 -15.41
N LEU A 22 -1.04 0.80 -14.56
CA LEU A 22 -2.44 0.39 -14.57
C LEU A 22 -3.41 1.57 -14.38
N HIS A 23 -3.06 2.55 -13.53
CA HIS A 23 -3.86 3.76 -13.39
C HIS A 23 -3.87 4.57 -14.70
N GLY A 24 -2.70 4.71 -15.34
CA GLY A 24 -2.57 5.40 -16.63
C GLY A 24 -3.37 4.73 -17.75
N GLU A 25 -3.46 3.41 -17.74
CA GLU A 25 -4.25 2.60 -18.67
C GLU A 25 -5.76 2.62 -18.39
N GLY A 26 -6.21 3.26 -17.31
CA GLY A 26 -7.62 3.26 -16.91
C GLY A 26 -8.09 1.99 -16.20
N ARG A 27 -7.18 1.07 -15.86
CA ARG A 27 -7.47 -0.19 -15.14
C ARG A 27 -7.55 0.06 -13.64
N TYR A 28 -8.45 0.94 -13.23
CA TYR A 28 -8.44 1.55 -11.90
C TYR A 28 -8.63 0.55 -10.75
N ALA A 29 -9.49 -0.45 -10.89
CA ALA A 29 -9.67 -1.44 -9.81
C ALA A 29 -8.42 -2.30 -9.60
N LEU A 30 -7.75 -2.69 -10.68
CA LEU A 30 -6.52 -3.45 -10.56
C LEU A 30 -5.39 -2.58 -10.01
N ALA A 31 -5.24 -1.35 -10.50
CA ALA A 31 -4.30 -0.37 -9.95
C ALA A 31 -4.52 -0.17 -8.44
N HIS A 32 -5.78 -0.09 -8.02
CA HIS A 32 -6.19 0.08 -6.63
C HIS A 32 -5.77 -1.10 -5.75
N TYR A 33 -5.97 -2.33 -6.23
CA TYR A 33 -5.55 -3.53 -5.51
C TYR A 33 -4.03 -3.63 -5.44
N VAL A 34 -3.35 -3.44 -6.57
CA VAL A 34 -1.89 -3.56 -6.69
C VAL A 34 -1.18 -2.50 -5.84
N ALA A 35 -1.73 -1.28 -5.73
CA ALA A 35 -1.18 -0.22 -4.86
C ALA A 35 -1.14 -0.64 -3.38
N GLY A 36 -2.23 -1.21 -2.85
CA GLY A 36 -2.22 -1.69 -1.46
C GLY A 36 -1.34 -2.92 -1.26
N LEU A 37 -1.24 -3.81 -2.26
CA LEU A 37 -0.32 -4.93 -2.24
C LEU A 37 1.14 -4.46 -2.21
N ALA A 38 1.49 -3.40 -2.93
CA ALA A 38 2.83 -2.79 -2.89
C ALA A 38 3.19 -2.35 -1.46
N VAL A 39 2.26 -1.69 -0.77
CA VAL A 39 2.45 -1.28 0.63
C VAL A 39 2.55 -2.48 1.56
N GLU A 40 1.69 -3.49 1.40
CA GLU A 40 1.79 -4.72 2.19
C GLU A 40 3.16 -5.38 2.02
N CYS A 41 3.64 -5.52 0.79
CA CYS A 41 4.97 -6.04 0.48
C CYS A 41 6.07 -5.24 1.18
N MET A 42 6.02 -3.90 1.16
CA MET A 42 7.02 -3.08 1.82
C MET A 42 7.01 -3.30 3.34
N LEU A 43 5.84 -3.29 3.97
CA LEU A 43 5.73 -3.53 5.40
C LEU A 43 6.16 -4.95 5.79
N ARG A 44 5.86 -5.95 4.96
CA ARG A 44 6.35 -7.33 5.14
C ARG A 44 7.87 -7.40 5.07
N ALA A 45 8.52 -6.65 4.17
CA ALA A 45 9.99 -6.60 4.10
C ALA A 45 10.60 -6.14 5.42
N TYR A 46 10.06 -5.07 6.01
CA TYR A 46 10.50 -4.59 7.32
C TYR A 46 10.09 -5.54 8.45
N ARG A 47 8.93 -6.20 8.37
CA ARG A 47 8.49 -7.20 9.34
C ARG A 47 9.44 -8.39 9.39
N VAL A 48 9.90 -8.91 8.25
CA VAL A 48 10.90 -10.01 8.21
C VAL A 48 12.20 -9.60 8.93
N ARG A 49 12.64 -8.35 8.82
CA ARG A 49 13.84 -7.85 9.53
C ARG A 49 13.66 -7.85 11.05
N VAL A 50 12.43 -7.63 11.53
CA VAL A 50 12.10 -7.65 12.97
C VAL A 50 11.89 -9.08 13.47
N ASP A 51 11.24 -9.93 12.68
CA ASP A 51 10.92 -11.32 13.02
C ASP A 51 10.79 -12.18 11.75
N PRO A 52 11.79 -13.01 11.44
CA PRO A 52 11.78 -13.88 10.26
C PRO A 52 10.72 -14.99 10.28
N GLN A 53 10.10 -15.29 11.42
CA GLN A 53 9.14 -16.39 11.58
C GLN A 53 7.68 -15.93 11.51
N PHE A 54 7.41 -14.66 11.15
CA PHE A 54 6.05 -14.17 11.12
C PHE A 54 5.20 -14.83 10.02
N ASP A 55 4.02 -15.34 10.39
CA ASP A 55 3.04 -15.94 9.48
C ASP A 55 1.64 -15.40 9.76
N SER A 56 1.48 -14.08 9.65
CA SER A 56 0.22 -13.41 9.99
C SER A 56 -0.37 -12.62 8.82
N ARG A 57 -1.70 -12.76 8.69
CA ARG A 57 -2.57 -11.96 7.83
C ARG A 57 -3.07 -10.76 8.64
N HIS A 58 -2.20 -9.78 8.83
CA HIS A 58 -2.56 -8.52 9.49
C HIS A 58 -3.19 -7.55 8.50
N ASP A 59 -4.04 -6.64 8.99
CA ASP A 59 -4.35 -5.43 8.24
C ASP A 59 -3.10 -4.52 8.12
N LEU A 60 -3.14 -3.52 7.24
CA LEU A 60 -1.97 -2.66 6.99
C LEU A 60 -1.53 -1.86 8.23
N ARG A 61 -2.45 -1.49 9.12
CA ARG A 61 -2.14 -0.70 10.32
C ARG A 61 -1.42 -1.58 11.36
N GLU A 62 -1.92 -2.78 11.57
CA GLU A 62 -1.29 -3.79 12.43
C GLU A 62 0.06 -4.22 11.88
N LEU A 63 0.14 -4.48 10.58
CA LEU A 63 1.39 -4.86 9.92
C LEU A 63 2.44 -3.74 10.05
N CYS A 64 2.05 -2.47 9.87
CA CYS A 64 2.95 -1.34 10.07
C CYS A 64 3.50 -1.26 11.50
N ARG A 65 2.64 -1.48 12.50
CA ARG A 65 3.04 -1.51 13.91
C ARG A 65 4.01 -2.66 14.18
N ALA A 66 3.67 -3.87 13.72
CA ALA A 66 4.49 -5.06 13.90
C ALA A 66 5.83 -4.99 13.16
N ALA A 67 5.87 -4.29 12.02
CA ALA A 67 7.09 -4.00 11.27
C ALA A 67 7.95 -2.89 11.89
N ARG A 68 7.45 -2.19 12.91
CA ARG A 68 8.09 -1.00 13.52
C ARG A 68 8.48 0.04 12.46
N PHE A 69 7.68 0.17 11.40
CA PHE A 69 8.07 0.87 10.17
C PHE A 69 8.53 2.32 10.42
N TYR A 70 7.83 3.06 11.29
CA TYR A 70 8.18 4.44 11.63
C TYR A 70 9.53 4.60 12.34
N GLN A 71 10.07 3.56 13.00
CA GLN A 71 11.39 3.63 13.64
C GLN A 71 12.53 3.70 12.61
N PHE A 72 12.25 3.28 11.38
CA PHE A 72 13.21 3.37 10.29
C PHE A 72 13.14 4.75 9.63
N LEU A 73 12.00 5.44 9.64
CA LEU A 73 11.86 6.70 8.92
C LEU A 73 12.54 7.88 9.65
N PRO A 74 13.12 8.83 8.91
CA PRO A 74 13.48 10.13 9.47
C PRO A 74 12.26 10.82 10.09
N THR A 75 12.47 11.59 11.17
CA THR A 75 11.40 12.27 11.91
C THR A 75 10.61 13.22 11.02
N GLU A 76 11.28 13.87 10.07
CA GLU A 76 10.69 14.78 9.09
C GLU A 76 9.77 14.10 8.08
N ASP A 77 10.03 12.83 7.74
CA ASP A 77 9.24 12.06 6.77
C ASP A 77 8.06 11.34 7.42
N ALA A 78 8.15 11.04 8.72
CA ALA A 78 7.16 10.25 9.44
C ALA A 78 5.71 10.78 9.31
N PRO A 79 5.41 12.10 9.41
CA PRO A 79 4.05 12.62 9.23
C PRO A 79 3.51 12.37 7.82
N ARG A 80 4.32 12.61 6.78
CA ARG A 80 3.94 12.43 5.38
C ARG A 80 3.66 10.96 5.07
N VAL A 81 4.53 10.07 5.52
CA VAL A 81 4.37 8.62 5.31
C VAL A 81 3.20 8.07 6.12
N SER A 82 2.97 8.57 7.33
CA SER A 82 1.81 8.19 8.15
C SER A 82 0.49 8.57 7.51
N ALA A 83 0.39 9.78 6.97
CA ALA A 83 -0.79 10.23 6.23
C ALA A 83 -1.04 9.37 4.98
N ALA A 84 0.01 9.06 4.21
CA ALA A 84 -0.09 8.17 3.05
C ALA A 84 -0.52 6.75 3.45
N LEU A 85 0.05 6.18 4.50
CA LEU A 85 -0.36 4.87 4.99
C LEU A 85 -1.83 4.84 5.41
N ALA A 86 -2.31 5.90 6.08
CA ALA A 86 -3.72 6.02 6.45
C ALA A 86 -4.63 6.04 5.22
N VAL A 87 -4.25 6.75 4.14
CA VAL A 87 -5.00 6.76 2.87
C VAL A 87 -5.13 5.35 2.29
N VAL A 88 -4.03 4.58 2.27
CA VAL A 88 -4.01 3.21 1.75
C VAL A 88 -4.82 2.27 2.64
N ALA A 89 -4.61 2.32 3.96
CA ALA A 89 -5.30 1.48 4.93
C ALA A 89 -6.81 1.69 4.94
N ASP A 90 -7.27 2.92 4.70
CA ASP A 90 -8.70 3.24 4.64
C ASP A 90 -9.36 2.78 3.33
N ARG A 91 -8.58 2.55 2.27
CA ARG A 91 -9.08 2.24 0.93
C ARG A 91 -8.75 0.82 0.46
N TRP A 92 -8.02 0.04 1.22
CA TRP A 92 -7.59 -1.28 0.76
C TRP A 92 -7.88 -2.39 1.75
N ARG A 93 -8.32 -3.52 1.20
CA ARG A 93 -8.37 -4.81 1.88
C ARG A 93 -7.82 -5.89 0.96
N ASN A 94 -7.19 -6.90 1.54
CA ASN A 94 -6.66 -8.05 0.79
C ASN A 94 -7.77 -8.78 -0.01
N ASP A 95 -9.02 -8.72 0.43
CA ASP A 95 -10.16 -9.31 -0.28
C ASP A 95 -10.49 -8.62 -1.62
N HIS A 96 -9.93 -7.43 -1.89
CA HIS A 96 -10.14 -6.71 -3.15
C HIS A 96 -9.60 -7.49 -4.35
N ARG A 97 -8.70 -8.46 -4.15
CA ARG A 97 -8.25 -9.40 -5.20
C ARG A 97 -9.38 -10.18 -5.87
N TYR A 98 -10.54 -10.27 -5.23
CA TYR A 98 -11.72 -10.97 -5.74
C TYR A 98 -12.83 -10.02 -6.20
N ARG A 99 -12.64 -8.71 -6.04
CA ARG A 99 -13.66 -7.71 -6.40
C ARG A 99 -13.42 -7.24 -7.82
N ASP A 100 -14.48 -7.26 -8.62
CA ASP A 100 -14.50 -6.54 -9.88
C ASP A 100 -14.66 -5.02 -9.65
N GLU A 101 -14.66 -4.24 -10.73
CA GLU A 101 -14.80 -2.78 -10.63
C GLU A 101 -16.12 -2.34 -10.00
N ARG A 102 -17.21 -3.09 -10.21
CA ARG A 102 -18.53 -2.76 -9.70
C ARG A 102 -18.56 -2.93 -8.18
N GLU A 103 -18.08 -4.07 -7.70
CA GLU A 103 -18.03 -4.39 -6.28
C GLU A 103 -17.06 -3.47 -5.53
N LEU A 104 -15.91 -3.14 -6.13
CA LEU A 104 -15.01 -2.15 -5.54
C LEU A 104 -15.64 -0.76 -5.46
N ARG A 105 -16.37 -0.34 -6.51
CA ARG A 105 -17.08 0.95 -6.52
C ARG A 105 -18.18 1.00 -5.45
N HIS A 106 -18.96 -0.07 -5.27
CA HIS A 106 -19.96 -0.13 -4.21
C HIS A 106 -19.32 -0.02 -2.83
N TRP A 107 -18.25 -0.77 -2.59
CA TRP A 107 -17.54 -0.69 -1.32
C TRP A 107 -16.98 0.70 -1.02
N LEU A 108 -16.43 1.39 -2.03
CA LEU A 108 -15.94 2.76 -1.88
C LEU A 108 -17.06 3.74 -1.52
N LYS A 109 -18.26 3.55 -2.09
CA LYS A 109 -19.46 4.34 -1.75
C LYS A 109 -19.93 4.07 -0.32
N ASP A 110 -19.93 2.81 0.10
CA ASP A 110 -20.35 2.42 1.46
C ASP A 110 -19.44 3.02 2.54
N LEU A 111 -18.15 3.22 2.22
CA LEU A 111 -17.22 3.94 3.10
C LEU A 111 -17.54 5.43 3.22
N GLY A 112 -18.37 5.99 2.35
CA GLY A 112 -18.77 7.40 2.34
C GLY A 112 -17.60 8.38 2.17
N ARG A 113 -16.48 7.89 1.62
CA ARG A 113 -15.23 8.64 1.38
C ARG A 113 -15.25 9.43 0.07
N ASP A 114 -16.34 9.31 -0.66
CA ASP A 114 -16.61 9.87 -1.96
C ASP A 114 -17.83 10.80 -1.97
N ARG A 115 -18.43 11.09 -0.80
CA ARG A 115 -19.60 11.97 -0.64
C ARG A 115 -19.48 13.36 -1.30
N HIS A 116 -18.25 13.80 -1.59
CA HIS A 116 -17.97 15.08 -2.26
C HIS A 116 -17.20 14.94 -3.58
N VAL A 117 -16.99 13.71 -4.06
CA VAL A 117 -16.27 13.45 -5.32
C VAL A 117 -17.25 13.61 -6.48
N ARG A 118 -17.03 14.62 -7.33
CA ARG A 118 -17.74 14.76 -8.60
C ARG A 118 -17.00 13.95 -9.67
N GLY A 119 -17.70 13.04 -10.36
CA GLY A 119 -17.16 12.24 -11.47
C GLY A 119 -16.87 10.79 -11.13
N ASP A 120 -15.85 10.20 -11.75
CA ASP A 120 -15.50 8.78 -11.58
C ASP A 120 -14.80 8.54 -10.22
N ILE A 121 -15.60 8.05 -9.26
CA ILE A 121 -15.16 7.70 -7.91
C ILE A 121 -14.02 6.67 -7.93
N LEU A 122 -14.06 5.71 -8.84
CA LEU A 122 -13.06 4.64 -8.88
C LEU A 122 -11.72 5.19 -9.38
N LYS A 123 -11.75 6.03 -10.41
CA LYS A 123 -10.56 6.78 -10.88
C LYS A 123 -9.96 7.63 -9.78
N HIS A 124 -10.80 8.39 -9.06
CA HIS A 124 -10.35 9.23 -7.96
C HIS A 124 -9.71 8.40 -6.84
N SER A 125 -10.38 7.35 -6.37
CA SER A 125 -9.84 6.49 -5.31
C SER A 125 -8.55 5.79 -5.75
N SER A 126 -8.50 5.30 -7.00
CA SER A 126 -7.30 4.71 -7.59
C SER A 126 -6.12 5.69 -7.58
N ARG A 127 -6.34 6.96 -7.95
CA ARG A 127 -5.28 7.99 -7.89
C ARG A 127 -4.78 8.21 -6.47
N GLU A 128 -5.70 8.36 -5.52
CA GLU A 128 -5.36 8.61 -4.11
C GLU A 128 -4.52 7.47 -3.53
N ILE A 129 -4.95 6.22 -3.72
CA ILE A 129 -4.23 5.07 -3.19
C ILE A 129 -2.90 4.83 -3.91
N VAL A 130 -2.82 5.02 -5.23
CA VAL A 130 -1.58 4.85 -5.99
C VAL A 130 -0.54 5.88 -5.55
N ASN A 131 -0.92 7.15 -5.45
CA ASN A 131 -0.02 8.21 -4.99
C ASN A 131 0.48 7.94 -3.56
N ALA A 132 -0.42 7.53 -2.67
CA ALA A 132 -0.08 7.20 -1.30
C ALA A 132 0.84 5.96 -1.21
N ALA A 133 0.59 4.93 -2.02
CA ALA A 133 1.44 3.74 -2.09
C ALA A 133 2.86 4.08 -2.55
N VAL A 134 3.00 4.93 -3.58
CA VAL A 134 4.32 5.41 -4.05
C VAL A 134 5.05 6.15 -2.92
N VAL A 135 4.38 7.02 -2.16
CA VAL A 135 5.01 7.71 -1.02
C VAL A 135 5.57 6.71 0.00
N VAL A 136 4.78 5.71 0.40
CA VAL A 136 5.19 4.72 1.40
C VAL A 136 6.32 3.84 0.87
N VAL A 137 6.22 3.34 -0.35
CA VAL A 137 7.20 2.44 -0.96
C VAL A 137 8.52 3.16 -1.22
N THR A 138 8.50 4.39 -1.75
CA THR A 138 9.72 5.17 -1.97
C THR A 138 10.42 5.49 -0.66
N ALA A 139 9.69 5.93 0.38
CA ALA A 139 10.30 6.21 1.69
C ALA A 139 10.88 4.92 2.31
N GLY A 140 10.15 3.81 2.22
CA GLY A 140 10.62 2.51 2.67
C GLY A 140 11.85 2.01 1.91
N GLY A 141 11.91 2.23 0.59
CA GLY A 141 13.03 1.84 -0.27
C GLY A 141 14.29 2.65 0.00
N VAL A 142 14.19 3.99 0.02
CA VAL A 142 15.32 4.89 0.36
C VAL A 142 15.91 4.49 1.71
N ARG A 143 15.05 4.30 2.72
CA ARG A 143 15.54 3.96 4.04
C ARG A 143 16.16 2.56 4.11
N TRP A 144 15.66 1.63 3.29
CA TRP A 144 16.20 0.28 3.22
C TRP A 144 17.68 0.30 2.84
N GLU A 145 18.04 1.16 1.89
CA GLU A 145 19.40 1.32 1.37
C GLU A 145 20.30 2.08 2.34
N SER A 146 19.80 3.13 3.00
CA SER A 146 20.58 3.95 3.94
C SER A 146 20.78 3.31 5.33
N GLY A 147 20.19 2.14 5.59
CA GLY A 147 20.23 1.44 6.88
C GLY A 147 20.67 -0.02 6.79
N SER A 148 21.39 -0.38 5.73
CA SER A 148 22.08 -1.67 5.59
C SER A 148 23.52 -1.56 6.09
#